data_AF-A0A0P7ZKR5-F1
#
_entry.id   AF-A0A0P7ZKR5-F1
#
_cell.length_a   1.000
_cell.length_b   1.000
_cell.length_c   1.000
_cell.angle_alpha   90.00
_cell.angle_beta   90.00
_cell.angle_gamma   90.00
#
_symmetry.space_group_name_H-M   'P 1'
#
loop_
_entity.id
_entity.type
_entity.pdbx_description
1 polymer ?
#
loop_
_entity_poly.entity_id
_entity_poly.type
_entity_poly.pdbx_seq_one_letter_code
_entity_poly.pdbx_strand_id
1 'polypeptide(L)' 'MYIRNGKYVVEIPRKYSNARKLVESEILKCSLGKHIGVSMRKKFIVMENLEIMNIRDEEFRRFLRRFFDK' A
#
# COMPACT_ATOMS: atom_id res chain seq x y z
N MET A 1 18.23 16.64 -18.68
CA MET A 1 18.08 15.64 -19.76
C MET A 1 19.47 15.25 -20.22
N TYR A 2 19.79 13.97 -20.29
CA TYR A 2 21.11 13.46 -20.69
C TYR A 2 20.97 12.24 -21.59
N ILE A 3 22.02 11.85 -22.32
CA ILE A 3 22.03 10.63 -23.14
C ILE A 3 22.63 9.49 -22.33
N ARG A 4 21.94 8.34 -22.26
CA ARG A 4 22.44 7.09 -21.67
C ARG A 4 22.11 5.94 -22.61
N ASN A 5 23.14 5.16 -23.00
CA ASN A 5 23.01 4.03 -23.93
C ASN A 5 22.28 4.40 -25.24
N GLY A 6 22.62 5.55 -25.83
CA GLY A 6 22.00 6.04 -27.07
C GLY A 6 20.56 6.51 -26.93
N LYS A 7 20.01 6.63 -25.71
CA LYS A 7 18.65 7.12 -25.46
C LYS A 7 18.67 8.40 -24.62
N TYR A 8 17.75 9.32 -24.93
CA TYR A 8 17.50 10.48 -24.08
C TYR A 8 16.82 10.06 -22.77
N VAL A 9 17.35 10.54 -21.65
CA VAL A 9 16.86 10.26 -20.30
C VAL A 9 16.57 11.58 -19.59
N VAL A 10 15.46 11.60 -18.84
CA VAL A 10 15.06 12.69 -17.96
C VAL A 10 14.78 12.11 -16.59
N GLU A 11 15.32 12.75 -15.56
CA GLU A 11 14.99 12.41 -14.18
C GLU A 11 13.71 13.13 -13.79
N ILE A 12 12.68 12.34 -13.47
CA ILE A 12 11.40 12.84 -12.99
C ILE A 12 11.34 12.54 -11.49
N PRO A 13 11.18 13.55 -10.62
CA PRO A 13 11.09 13.33 -9.19
C PRO A 13 9.86 12.47 -8.86
N ARG A 14 10.02 11.50 -7.95
CA ARG A 14 8.90 10.69 -7.49
C ARG A 14 7.94 11.55 -6.67
N LYS A 15 6.64 11.42 -6.95
CA LYS A 15 5.57 12.07 -6.18
C LYS A 15 5.53 11.63 -4.71
N TYR A 16 5.92 10.38 -4.43
CA TYR A 16 5.93 9.79 -3.10
C TYR A 16 7.32 9.24 -2.77
N SER A 17 7.81 9.55 -1.57
CA SER A 17 9.13 9.13 -1.09
C SER A 17 9.14 7.78 -0.38
N ASN A 18 7.97 7.27 0.03
CA ASN A 18 7.83 5.97 0.69
C ASN A 18 6.50 5.29 0.33
N ALA A 19 6.43 3.98 0.61
CA ALA A 19 5.26 3.16 0.31
C ALA A 19 4.02 3.61 1.09
N ARG A 20 4.16 3.91 2.39
CA ARG A 20 3.07 4.44 3.22
C ARG A 20 2.29 5.57 2.55
N LYS A 21 3.01 6.64 2.19
CA LYS A 21 2.41 7.84 1.60
C LYS A 21 1.74 7.55 0.26
N LEU A 22 2.33 6.67 -0.54
CA LEU A 22 1.72 6.22 -1.79
C LEU A 22 0.39 5.52 -1.52
N VAL A 23 0.36 4.54 -0.60
CA VAL A 23 -0.84 3.76 -0.28
C VAL A 23 -1.91 4.66 0.32
N GLU A 24 -1.58 5.47 1.32
CA GLU A 24 -2.53 6.40 1.95
C GLU A 24 -3.17 7.36 0.94
N SER A 25 -2.40 7.82 -0.06
CA SER A 25 -2.87 8.81 -1.03
C SER A 25 -3.61 8.23 -2.23
N GLU A 26 -3.25 7.02 -2.69
CA GLU A 26 -3.66 6.51 -3.99
C GLU A 26 -4.51 5.22 -3.92
N ILE A 27 -4.56 4.50 -2.79
CA ILE A 27 -5.22 3.18 -2.71
C ILE A 27 -6.72 3.24 -3.07
N LEU A 28 -7.41 4.32 -2.71
CA LEU A 28 -8.83 4.50 -3.01
C LEU A 28 -9.11 4.83 -4.48
N LYS A 29 -8.09 5.20 -5.26
CA LYS A 29 -8.19 5.44 -6.70
C LYS A 29 -7.96 4.18 -7.52
N CYS A 30 -7.46 3.11 -6.90
CA CYS A 30 -7.30 1.81 -7.53
C CYS A 30 -8.66 1.11 -7.72
N SER A 31 -8.71 0.18 -8.66
CA SER A 31 -9.88 -0.70 -8.86
C SER A 31 -9.95 -1.76 -7.76
N LEU A 32 -10.57 -1.41 -6.63
CA LEU A 32 -10.72 -2.27 -5.44
C LEU A 32 -11.88 -3.27 -5.52
N GLY A 33 -12.71 -3.21 -6.58
CA GLY A 33 -13.96 -3.96 -6.66
C GLY A 33 -15.10 -3.33 -5.83
N LYS A 34 -16.33 -3.77 -6.11
CA LYS A 34 -17.57 -3.13 -5.61
C LYS A 34 -17.64 -3.11 -4.07
N HIS A 35 -17.43 -4.25 -3.42
CA HIS A 35 -17.63 -4.37 -1.98
C HIS A 35 -16.46 -3.77 -1.17
N ILE A 36 -15.22 -4.13 -1.53
CA ILE A 36 -14.03 -3.65 -0.83
C ILE A 36 -13.88 -2.14 -1.01
N GLY A 37 -14.07 -1.61 -2.23
CA GLY A 37 -13.99 -0.17 -2.47
C GLY A 37 -15.02 0.65 -1.66
N VAL A 38 -16.26 0.14 -1.53
CA VAL A 38 -17.28 0.79 -0.67
C VAL A 38 -16.88 0.74 0.80
N SER A 39 -16.35 -0.40 1.27
CA SER A 39 -15.91 -0.56 2.66
C SER A 39 -14.72 0.34 3.00
N MET A 40 -13.68 0.34 2.16
CA MET A 40 -12.46 1.12 2.38
C MET A 40 -12.70 2.63 2.32
N ARG A 41 -13.65 3.11 1.50
CA ARG A 41 -14.04 4.53 1.49
C ARG A 41 -14.64 5.00 2.81
N LYS A 42 -15.24 4.10 3.61
CA LYS A 42 -15.72 4.47 4.95
C LYS A 42 -14.55 4.68 5.89
N LYS A 43 -13.63 3.72 5.95
CA LYS A 43 -12.43 3.79 6.76
C LYS A 43 -11.44 2.72 6.31
N PHE A 44 -10.16 3.10 6.27
CA PHE A 44 -9.05 2.17 6.27
C PHE A 44 -7.89 2.78 7.07
N ILE A 45 -6.97 1.93 7.49
CA ILE A 45 -5.72 2.35 8.12
C ILE A 45 -4.57 1.65 7.41
N VAL A 46 -3.46 2.36 7.22
CA VAL A 46 -2.21 1.78 6.76
C VAL A 46 -1.36 1.51 7.98
N MET A 47 -0.93 0.26 8.14
CA MET A 47 -0.08 -0.20 9.24
C MET A 47 1.27 -0.67 8.67
N GLU A 48 2.37 -0.22 9.26
CA GLU A 48 3.72 -0.62 8.88
C GLU A 48 4.50 -1.16 10.09
N ASN A 49 5.38 -2.14 9.86
CA ASN A 49 6.30 -2.70 10.86
C ASN A 49 5.58 -3.12 12.15
N LEU A 50 5.97 -2.52 13.29
CA LEU A 50 5.43 -2.82 14.61
C LEU A 50 3.97 -2.39 14.79
N GLU A 51 3.43 -1.51 13.93
CA GLU A 51 2.02 -1.12 13.99
C GLU A 51 1.10 -2.31 13.73
N ILE A 52 1.55 -3.30 12.95
CA ILE A 52 0.81 -4.54 12.71
C ILE A 52 0.59 -5.32 14.02
N MET A 53 1.49 -5.19 14.99
CA MET A 53 1.36 -5.85 16.29
C MET A 53 0.21 -5.28 17.15
N ASN A 54 -0.28 -4.07 16.83
CA ASN A 54 -1.40 -3.42 17.52
C ASN A 54 -2.77 -4.00 17.15
N ILE A 55 -2.84 -4.93 16.20
CA ILE A 55 -4.08 -5.66 15.90
C ILE A 55 -4.50 -6.45 17.14
N ARG A 56 -5.62 -6.08 17.77
CA ARG A 56 -6.15 -6.77 18.97
C ARG A 56 -7.18 -7.86 18.67
N ASP A 57 -7.65 -7.91 17.43
CA ASP A 57 -8.62 -8.91 16.99
C ASP A 57 -7.94 -10.29 16.89
N GLU A 58 -8.32 -11.21 17.78
CA GLU A 58 -7.68 -12.52 17.88
C GLU A 58 -7.96 -13.41 16.66
N GLU A 59 -9.18 -13.36 16.11
CA GLU A 59 -9.53 -14.13 14.91
C GLU A 59 -8.74 -13.65 13.71
N PHE A 60 -8.61 -12.33 13.55
CA PHE A 60 -7.81 -11.75 12.49
C PHE A 60 -6.32 -12.07 12.64
N ARG A 61 -5.77 -12.09 13.86
CA ARG A 61 -4.39 -12.54 14.11
C ARG A 61 -4.20 -14.01 13.73
N ARG A 62 -5.15 -14.90 14.08
CA ARG A 62 -5.13 -16.31 13.67
C ARG A 62 -5.19 -16.46 12.16
N PHE A 63 -6.02 -15.65 11.49
CA PHE A 63 -6.08 -15.59 10.03
C PHE A 63 -4.73 -15.19 9.43
N LEU A 64 -4.13 -14.08 9.89
CA LEU A 64 -2.84 -13.61 9.37
C LEU A 64 -1.75 -14.66 9.55
N ARG A 65 -1.69 -15.31 10.71
CA ARG A 65 -0.74 -16.42 10.96
C ARG A 65 -0.90 -17.52 9.90
N ARG A 66 -2.12 -18.02 9.70
CA ARG A 66 -2.39 -19.06 8.68
C ARG A 66 -2.10 -18.58 7.25
N PHE A 67 -2.31 -17.30 6.96
CA PHE A 67 -2.09 -16.73 5.64
C PHE A 67 -0.60 -16.63 5.29
N PHE A 68 0.24 -16.31 6.27
CA PHE A 68 1.69 -16.17 6.10
C PHE A 68 2.50 -17.44 6.39
N ASP A 69 1.94 -18.44 7.07
CA ASP A 69 2.58 -19.76 7.34
C ASP A 69 2.71 -20.65 6.06
N LYS A 70 2.82 -20.06 4.86
CA LYS A 70 3.08 -20.77 3.60
C LYS A 70 4.56 -20.86 3.28
#